data_AF-A0A6G0WH81-F1
#
_entry.id   AF-A0A6G0WH81-F1
#
_cell.length_a   1.000
_cell.length_b   1.000
_cell.length_c   1.000
_cell.angle_alpha   90.00
_cell.angle_beta   90.00
_cell.angle_gamma   90.00
#
_symmetry.space_group_name_H-M   'P 1'
#
loop_
_entity.id
_entity.type
_entity.pdbx_description
1 polymer ?
#
loop_
_entity_poly.entity_id
_entity_poly.type
_entity_poly.pdbx_seq_one_letter_code
_entity_poly.pdbx_strand_id
1 'polypeptide(L)'
;MDAVRGDDSVPSAQGLKRSSATVEEGNPKRSRTDNSATPTDSKQPGIEEKPSSNTMIVPAPTAAIPEPSQGELMAIHSINQKIKSLNWKLVEKELEKGMVYLGDASLSDWEAFVTSEDQQLKSKNMEWIDGKIFIVELPSQEHETYVQRLSFAIFTGTHTQDDFLKISGAAYQSNIRRLEPDLCLIPRQVLAQAPYNVQLPPDLNDWNNFHTVKWEVAWAQTWANLDWKANQWAMVDTVVYIICIKLDRHNPSYKVHHVVQHGVPLPQMIPLPIAPPNTIIQLDSRLVLQLPATSPLPPNFPPQLDIDLYAPLTVALQ
;
A
#
# COMPACT_ATOMS: atom_id res chain seq x y z
N MET A 1 54.35 6.53 -54.68
CA MET A 1 55.05 5.42 -54.02
C MET A 1 54.08 4.80 -53.04
N ASP A 2 53.49 3.70 -53.53
CA ASP A 2 53.00 2.49 -52.90
C ASP A 2 51.96 2.49 -51.76
N ALA A 3 50.91 1.74 -52.09
CA ALA A 3 49.85 1.18 -51.26
C ALA A 3 50.33 -0.02 -50.43
N VAL A 4 49.42 -0.59 -49.61
CA VAL A 4 49.18 -2.02 -49.26
C VAL A 4 48.31 -2.01 -47.97
N ARG A 5 47.00 -2.28 -48.00
CA ARG A 5 46.23 -3.55 -48.08
C ARG A 5 46.70 -4.67 -47.14
N GLY A 6 45.80 -5.17 -46.30
CA GLY A 6 46.00 -6.38 -45.51
C GLY A 6 44.73 -6.76 -44.75
N ASP A 7 43.81 -7.39 -45.48
CA ASP A 7 42.71 -8.21 -44.99
C ASP A 7 43.28 -9.46 -44.29
N ASP A 8 42.59 -10.02 -43.29
CA ASP A 8 42.23 -11.45 -43.26
C ASP A 8 41.77 -11.97 -41.87
N SER A 9 40.50 -12.41 -41.87
CA SER A 9 40.08 -13.78 -41.57
C SER A 9 40.01 -14.30 -40.13
N VAL A 10 38.75 -14.62 -39.78
CA VAL A 10 38.27 -15.57 -38.75
C VAL A 10 38.81 -16.98 -38.98
N PRO A 11 38.92 -17.80 -37.91
CA PRO A 11 38.33 -19.13 -37.99
C PRO A 11 37.48 -19.53 -36.78
N SER A 12 36.51 -20.39 -37.08
CA SER A 12 35.55 -21.02 -36.18
C SER A 12 35.98 -22.45 -35.81
N ALA A 13 35.43 -22.91 -34.69
CA ALA A 13 35.05 -24.29 -34.34
C ALA A 13 35.96 -25.16 -33.45
N GLN A 14 35.23 -26.01 -32.70
CA GLN A 14 35.60 -27.19 -31.88
C GLN A 14 35.93 -26.86 -30.41
N GLY A 15 35.30 -27.42 -29.38
CA GLY A 15 34.54 -28.68 -29.28
C GLY A 15 35.19 -29.51 -28.16
N LEU A 16 34.55 -29.60 -26.98
CA LEU A 16 34.95 -30.53 -25.94
C LEU A 16 33.73 -31.24 -25.36
N LYS A 17 33.78 -32.58 -25.44
CA LYS A 17 32.82 -33.57 -24.95
C LYS A 17 33.32 -34.21 -23.65
N ARG A 18 32.36 -34.86 -22.97
CA ARG A 18 32.43 -35.98 -21.99
C ARG A 18 32.54 -35.57 -20.51
N SER A 19 31.86 -36.21 -19.54
CA SER A 19 30.91 -37.33 -19.56
C SER A 19 30.30 -37.56 -18.15
N SER A 20 29.04 -37.99 -18.14
CA SER A 20 28.40 -39.03 -17.30
C SER A 20 28.44 -38.98 -15.75
N ALA A 21 27.26 -39.01 -15.10
CA ALA A 21 26.69 -40.21 -14.46
C ALA A 21 25.33 -39.94 -13.76
N THR A 22 24.45 -40.92 -13.92
CA THR A 22 23.09 -41.22 -13.41
C THR A 22 22.90 -41.25 -11.88
N VAL A 23 21.67 -40.93 -11.41
CA VAL A 23 20.85 -41.78 -10.50
C VAL A 23 19.35 -41.50 -10.73
N GLU A 24 18.58 -42.56 -11.00
CA GLU A 24 17.11 -42.66 -10.92
C GLU A 24 16.66 -43.09 -9.51
N GLU A 25 15.56 -42.55 -9.01
CA GLU A 25 14.63 -43.15 -8.02
C GLU A 25 13.34 -42.29 -8.12
N GLY A 26 12.12 -42.76 -8.37
CA GLY A 26 11.46 -43.98 -7.93
C GLY A 26 10.44 -43.61 -6.84
N ASN A 27 9.16 -43.37 -7.17
CA ASN A 27 8.11 -43.19 -6.15
C ASN A 27 6.84 -43.99 -6.50
N PRO A 28 6.44 -44.98 -5.69
CA PRO A 28 5.29 -45.83 -5.98
C PRO A 28 3.98 -45.38 -5.32
N LYS A 29 2.92 -45.68 -6.06
CA LYS A 29 1.49 -45.79 -5.71
C LYS A 29 1.18 -46.10 -4.23
N ARG A 30 0.24 -45.35 -3.64
CA ARG A 30 -0.53 -45.77 -2.46
C ARG A 30 -1.84 -46.42 -2.89
N SER A 31 -2.01 -47.66 -2.44
CA SER A 31 -3.19 -48.51 -2.59
C SER A 31 -4.25 -48.26 -1.50
N ARG A 32 -5.51 -48.43 -1.90
CA ARG A 32 -6.68 -48.70 -1.04
C ARG A 32 -6.50 -50.00 -0.27
N THR A 33 -7.00 -50.05 0.96
CA THR A 33 -7.64 -51.22 1.55
C THR A 33 -8.74 -50.79 2.52
N ASP A 34 -9.90 -51.41 2.36
CA ASP A 34 -11.04 -51.44 3.28
C ASP A 34 -10.70 -52.22 4.55
N ASN A 35 -11.39 -51.93 5.66
CA ASN A 35 -11.90 -52.97 6.55
C ASN A 35 -13.02 -52.45 7.47
N SER A 36 -14.04 -53.30 7.58
CA SER A 36 -15.31 -53.15 8.26
C SER A 36 -15.35 -53.83 9.64
N ALA A 37 -16.29 -53.33 10.48
CA ALA A 37 -17.07 -54.03 11.51
C ALA A 37 -16.58 -54.11 12.99
N THR A 38 -17.41 -53.44 13.82
CA THR A 38 -17.79 -53.43 15.25
C THR A 38 -17.95 -54.80 15.97
N PRO A 39 -18.30 -54.94 17.29
CA PRO A 39 -18.89 -53.96 18.23
C PRO A 39 -18.40 -53.98 19.70
N THR A 40 -18.76 -52.96 20.49
CA THR A 40 -19.08 -53.17 21.91
C THR A 40 -20.14 -52.17 22.37
N ASP A 41 -21.18 -52.75 22.97
CA ASP A 41 -22.43 -52.18 23.45
C ASP A 41 -22.24 -51.61 24.87
N SER A 42 -22.74 -50.39 25.13
CA SER A 42 -22.96 -49.86 26.48
C SER A 42 -23.90 -48.65 26.42
N LYS A 43 -25.17 -48.92 26.66
CA LYS A 43 -26.27 -47.98 26.92
C LYS A 43 -25.94 -46.94 28.00
N GLN A 44 -26.33 -45.68 27.76
CA GLN A 44 -26.84 -44.75 28.78
C GLN A 44 -27.72 -43.65 28.12
N PRO A 45 -28.59 -42.95 28.88
CA PRO A 45 -29.98 -42.74 28.51
C PRO A 45 -30.28 -41.34 27.95
N GLY A 46 -31.48 -41.23 27.36
CA GLY A 46 -31.98 -40.05 26.66
C GLY A 46 -31.92 -38.76 27.48
N ILE A 47 -31.43 -37.72 26.80
CA ILE A 47 -31.64 -36.33 27.16
C ILE A 47 -32.39 -35.70 25.99
N GLU A 48 -33.54 -35.15 26.35
CA GLU A 48 -34.54 -34.45 25.55
C GLU A 48 -33.90 -33.25 24.81
N GLU A 49 -33.86 -33.29 23.48
CA GLU A 49 -33.48 -32.15 22.65
C GLU A 49 -34.54 -31.05 22.77
N LYS A 50 -34.23 -29.99 23.54
CA LYS A 50 -34.89 -28.70 23.35
C LYS A 50 -34.42 -28.11 22.01
N PRO A 51 -35.31 -27.65 21.12
CA PRO A 51 -34.89 -26.93 19.94
C PRO A 51 -34.25 -25.61 20.38
N SER A 52 -32.93 -25.52 20.20
CA SER A 52 -32.19 -24.27 20.36
C SER A 52 -32.72 -23.31 19.29
N SER A 53 -33.35 -22.23 19.74
CA SER A 53 -33.87 -21.18 18.88
C SER A 53 -32.68 -20.51 18.20
N ASN A 54 -32.38 -20.92 16.96
CA ASN A 54 -31.50 -20.18 16.06
C ASN A 54 -32.18 -18.85 15.74
N THR A 55 -32.01 -17.86 16.61
CA THR A 55 -32.24 -16.47 16.24
C THR A 55 -31.11 -16.11 15.27
N MET A 56 -31.41 -16.15 13.98
CA MET A 56 -30.54 -15.53 12.98
C MET A 56 -30.35 -14.07 13.41
N ILE A 57 -29.13 -13.74 13.83
CA ILE A 57 -28.71 -12.35 13.91
C ILE A 57 -28.65 -11.88 12.46
N VAL A 58 -29.73 -11.23 12.01
CA VAL A 58 -29.76 -10.53 10.74
C VAL A 58 -28.68 -9.45 10.84
N PRO A 59 -27.68 -9.41 9.94
CA PRO A 59 -26.73 -8.32 9.93
C PRO A 59 -27.51 -7.01 9.78
N ALA A 60 -27.20 -6.02 10.62
CA ALA A 60 -27.76 -4.69 10.48
C ALA A 60 -27.53 -4.23 9.03
N PRO A 61 -28.53 -3.60 8.38
CA PRO A 61 -28.37 -3.11 7.02
C PRO A 61 -27.16 -2.19 7.00
N THR A 62 -26.15 -2.55 6.21
CA THR A 62 -25.08 -1.64 5.80
C THR A 62 -25.76 -0.35 5.38
N ALA A 63 -25.50 0.75 6.10
CA ALA A 63 -26.07 2.04 5.77
C ALA A 63 -25.80 2.28 4.28
N ALA A 64 -26.88 2.39 3.49
CA ALA A 64 -26.77 2.70 2.08
C ALA A 64 -26.02 4.02 1.97
N ILE A 65 -24.92 4.03 1.19
CA ILE A 65 -24.24 5.28 0.85
C ILE A 65 -25.32 6.18 0.22
N PRO A 66 -25.55 7.40 0.73
CA PRO A 66 -26.55 8.30 0.17
C PRO A 66 -26.30 8.48 -1.32
N GLU A 67 -27.36 8.46 -2.14
CA GLU A 67 -27.20 8.80 -3.55
C GLU A 67 -26.63 10.23 -3.67
N PRO A 68 -25.66 10.46 -4.57
CA PRO A 68 -25.09 11.78 -4.75
C PRO A 68 -26.19 12.77 -5.17
N SER A 69 -26.14 13.97 -4.59
CA SER A 69 -26.99 15.07 -5.00
C SER A 69 -26.76 15.46 -6.47
N GLN A 70 -27.72 16.14 -7.07
CA GLN A 70 -27.58 16.64 -8.45
C GLN A 70 -26.35 17.54 -8.62
N GLY A 71 -26.00 18.32 -7.59
CA GLY A 71 -24.79 19.16 -7.59
C GLY A 71 -23.52 18.33 -7.64
N GLU A 72 -23.43 17.27 -6.82
CA GLU A 72 -22.30 16.34 -6.79
C GLU A 72 -22.16 15.60 -8.13
N LEU A 73 -23.26 15.13 -8.72
CA LEU A 73 -23.24 14.51 -10.05
C LEU A 73 -22.72 15.45 -11.14
N MET A 74 -23.11 16.73 -11.10
CA MET A 74 -22.60 17.74 -12.03
C MET A 74 -21.11 18.02 -11.83
N ALA A 75 -20.64 18.06 -10.58
CA ALA A 75 -19.23 18.22 -10.25
C ALA A 75 -18.38 17.05 -10.77
N ILE A 76 -18.79 15.81 -10.47
CA ILE A 76 -18.16 14.57 -10.94
C ILE A 76 -18.07 14.57 -12.47
N HIS A 77 -19.20 14.85 -13.14
CA HIS A 77 -19.25 14.92 -14.60
C HIS A 77 -18.29 15.97 -15.16
N SER A 78 -18.27 17.18 -14.58
CA SER A 78 -17.40 18.28 -15.02
C SER A 78 -15.93 17.91 -14.95
N ILE A 79 -15.48 17.32 -13.84
CA ILE A 79 -14.08 16.87 -13.68
C ILE A 79 -13.76 15.75 -14.66
N ASN A 80 -14.65 14.75 -14.81
CA ASN A 80 -14.47 13.67 -15.78
C ASN A 80 -14.37 14.17 -17.23
N GLN A 81 -15.16 15.17 -17.62
CA GLN A 81 -15.07 15.77 -18.96
C GLN A 81 -13.74 16.48 -19.19
N LYS A 82 -13.24 17.24 -18.19
CA LYS A 82 -11.90 17.85 -18.26
C LYS A 82 -10.84 16.78 -18.51
N ILE A 83 -10.87 15.68 -17.75
CA ILE A 83 -9.93 14.56 -17.90
C ILE A 83 -10.02 13.93 -19.29
N LYS A 84 -11.23 13.66 -19.80
CA LYS A 84 -11.44 13.07 -21.14
C LYS A 84 -10.93 13.96 -22.27
N SER A 85 -10.90 15.27 -22.07
CA SER A 85 -10.42 16.23 -23.08
C SER A 85 -8.89 16.38 -23.13
N LEU A 86 -8.16 15.76 -22.20
CA LEU A 86 -6.70 15.90 -22.11
C LEU A 86 -5.98 15.22 -23.27
N ASN A 87 -4.90 15.85 -23.72
CA ASN A 87 -3.89 15.20 -24.53
C ASN A 87 -2.87 14.51 -23.63
N TRP A 88 -3.01 13.19 -23.43
CA TRP A 88 -2.17 12.42 -22.52
C TRP A 88 -0.66 12.51 -22.79
N LYS A 89 -0.25 12.60 -24.07
CA LYS A 89 1.17 12.77 -24.41
C LYS A 89 1.73 14.11 -23.93
N LEU A 90 0.89 15.15 -23.96
CA LEU A 90 1.28 16.46 -23.43
C LEU A 90 1.31 16.44 -21.90
N VAL A 91 0.32 15.79 -21.26
CA VAL A 91 0.29 15.64 -19.80
C VAL A 91 1.56 14.95 -19.30
N GLU A 92 1.92 13.81 -19.89
CA GLU A 92 3.14 13.07 -19.55
C GLU A 92 4.40 13.95 -19.64
N LYS A 93 4.55 14.70 -20.74
CA LYS A 93 5.67 15.62 -20.93
C LYS A 93 5.69 16.78 -19.91
N GLU A 94 4.53 17.32 -19.57
CA GLU A 94 4.46 18.44 -18.62
C GLU A 94 4.65 17.97 -17.17
N LEU A 95 4.31 16.71 -16.84
CA LEU A 95 4.60 16.10 -15.54
C LEU A 95 6.11 15.96 -15.27
N GLU A 96 6.96 15.87 -16.29
CA GLU A 96 8.42 15.95 -16.12
C GLU A 96 8.87 17.27 -15.46
N LYS A 97 8.04 18.31 -15.53
CA LYS A 97 8.29 19.62 -14.94
C LYS A 97 7.60 19.82 -13.59
N GLY A 98 6.81 18.86 -13.12
CA GLY A 98 6.05 18.93 -11.87
C GLY A 98 4.61 18.50 -12.04
N MET A 99 3.66 19.39 -11.73
CA MET A 99 2.23 19.08 -11.72
C MET A 99 1.53 19.72 -12.92
N VAL A 100 0.49 19.07 -13.44
CA VAL A 100 -0.31 19.56 -14.57
C VAL A 100 -1.64 20.08 -14.08
N TYR A 101 -1.93 21.35 -14.33
CA TYR A 101 -3.20 21.96 -13.98
C TYR A 101 -4.36 21.36 -14.80
N LEU A 102 -5.37 20.83 -14.12
CA LEU A 102 -6.59 20.29 -14.73
C LEU A 102 -7.70 21.33 -14.83
N GLY A 103 -7.86 22.14 -13.78
CA GLY A 103 -8.92 23.16 -13.71
C GLY A 103 -9.27 23.57 -12.27
N ASP A 104 -10.03 24.66 -12.16
CA ASP A 104 -10.59 25.09 -10.89
C ASP A 104 -11.73 24.14 -10.45
N ALA A 105 -11.83 23.94 -9.14
CA ALA A 105 -12.91 23.20 -8.48
C ALA A 105 -13.03 23.65 -7.03
N SER A 106 -14.25 23.74 -6.49
CA SER A 106 -14.42 23.94 -5.05
C SER A 106 -13.95 22.69 -4.29
N LEU A 107 -13.68 22.83 -2.98
CA LEU A 107 -13.37 21.67 -2.15
C LEU A 107 -14.52 20.65 -2.18
N SER A 108 -15.77 21.11 -2.12
CA SER A 108 -16.94 20.23 -2.19
C SER A 108 -17.03 19.46 -3.51
N ASP A 109 -16.70 20.10 -4.64
CA ASP A 109 -16.69 19.42 -5.95
C ASP A 109 -15.61 18.34 -5.99
N TRP A 110 -14.43 18.64 -5.44
CA TRP A 110 -13.33 17.69 -5.31
C TRP A 110 -13.70 16.51 -4.40
N GLU A 111 -14.27 16.78 -3.23
CA GLU A 111 -14.68 15.73 -2.30
C GLU A 111 -15.72 14.80 -2.92
N ALA A 112 -16.72 15.35 -3.61
CA ALA A 112 -17.71 14.58 -4.35
C ALA A 112 -17.07 13.65 -5.38
N PHE A 113 -16.08 14.17 -6.12
CA PHE A 113 -15.31 13.40 -7.09
C PHE A 113 -14.48 12.29 -6.43
N VAL A 114 -13.76 12.59 -5.35
CA VAL A 114 -12.92 11.61 -4.64
C VAL A 114 -13.75 10.45 -4.08
N THR A 115 -14.96 10.73 -3.58
CA THR A 115 -15.84 9.69 -3.04
C THR A 115 -16.63 8.92 -4.10
N SER A 116 -16.56 9.34 -5.37
CA SER A 116 -17.27 8.70 -6.47
C SER A 116 -16.50 7.48 -6.98
N GLU A 117 -17.22 6.41 -7.30
CA GLU A 117 -16.65 5.28 -8.05
C GLU A 117 -16.45 5.62 -9.55
N ASP A 118 -17.19 6.61 -10.06
CA ASP A 118 -17.10 7.10 -11.44
C ASP A 118 -15.97 8.13 -11.60
N GLN A 119 -14.74 7.69 -11.42
CA GLN A 119 -13.54 8.49 -11.65
C GLN A 119 -12.87 8.10 -12.96
N GLN A 120 -12.74 9.05 -13.89
CA GLN A 120 -12.02 8.84 -15.16
C GLN A 120 -10.50 8.68 -14.94
N LEU A 121 -9.94 9.40 -13.99
CA LEU A 121 -8.58 9.23 -13.47
C LEU A 121 -8.70 9.12 -11.95
N LYS A 122 -8.07 8.10 -11.37
CA LYS A 122 -8.19 7.87 -9.93
C LYS A 122 -7.62 9.04 -9.14
N SER A 123 -8.34 9.48 -8.11
CA SER A 123 -8.00 10.63 -7.26
C SER A 123 -6.59 10.57 -6.68
N LYS A 124 -6.06 9.38 -6.35
CA LYS A 124 -4.64 9.20 -5.95
C LYS A 124 -3.59 9.78 -6.91
N ASN A 125 -3.95 10.00 -8.19
CA ASN A 125 -3.06 10.58 -9.20
C ASN A 125 -3.22 12.12 -9.33
N MET A 126 -4.07 12.71 -8.49
CA MET A 126 -4.46 14.11 -8.56
C MET A 126 -4.46 14.73 -7.16
N GLU A 127 -4.33 16.05 -7.13
CA GLU A 127 -4.30 16.81 -5.89
C GLU A 127 -5.17 18.06 -6.00
N TRP A 128 -5.91 18.35 -4.93
CA TRP A 128 -6.61 19.62 -4.80
C TRP A 128 -5.78 20.59 -3.96
N ILE A 129 -5.41 21.73 -4.55
CA ILE A 129 -4.57 22.75 -3.94
C ILE A 129 -5.20 24.11 -4.19
N ASP A 130 -5.70 24.75 -3.13
CA ASP A 130 -6.20 26.13 -3.13
C ASP A 130 -7.19 26.43 -4.28
N GLY A 131 -8.24 25.60 -4.37
CA GLY A 131 -9.32 25.74 -5.35
C GLY A 131 -9.02 25.18 -6.73
N LYS A 132 -7.90 24.47 -6.90
CA LYS A 132 -7.44 23.95 -8.19
C LYS A 132 -7.14 22.47 -8.09
N ILE A 133 -7.47 21.74 -9.15
CA ILE A 133 -7.08 20.34 -9.31
C ILE A 133 -5.85 20.26 -10.19
N PHE A 134 -4.87 19.50 -9.74
CA PHE A 134 -3.66 19.17 -10.48
C PHE A 134 -3.57 17.66 -10.68
N ILE A 135 -3.13 17.23 -11.85
CA ILE A 135 -2.60 15.88 -12.05
C ILE A 135 -1.16 15.91 -11.58
N VAL A 136 -0.81 15.00 -10.68
CA VAL A 136 0.53 14.97 -10.07
C VAL A 136 1.34 13.76 -10.51
N GLU A 137 0.68 12.71 -10.95
CA GLU A 137 1.31 11.53 -11.54
C GLU A 137 0.32 10.88 -12.52
N LEU A 138 0.82 10.01 -13.42
CA LEU A 138 -0.03 9.12 -14.21
C LEU A 138 0.14 7.69 -13.71
N PRO A 139 -0.91 6.86 -13.76
CA PRO A 139 -0.79 5.45 -13.43
C PRO A 139 0.32 4.79 -14.26
N SER A 140 1.29 4.17 -13.60
CA SER A 140 2.35 3.40 -14.25
C SER A 140 2.42 1.99 -13.67
N GLN A 141 2.85 1.04 -14.50
CA GLN A 141 2.94 -0.36 -14.08
C GLN A 141 4.02 -0.53 -13.00
N GLU A 142 5.12 0.20 -13.14
CA GLU A 142 6.26 0.21 -12.23
C GLU A 142 5.83 0.71 -10.84
N HIS A 143 5.08 1.83 -10.80
CA HIS A 143 4.53 2.38 -9.56
C HIS A 143 3.62 1.36 -8.85
N GLU A 144 2.60 0.84 -9.55
CA GLU A 144 1.64 -0.09 -8.94
C GLU A 144 2.31 -1.40 -8.50
N THR A 145 3.26 -1.90 -9.30
CA THR A 145 4.03 -3.11 -8.94
C THR A 145 4.86 -2.85 -7.69
N TYR A 146 5.52 -1.70 -7.59
CA TYR A 146 6.30 -1.34 -6.41
C TYR A 146 5.42 -1.25 -5.16
N VAL A 147 4.31 -0.51 -5.23
CA VAL A 147 3.35 -0.35 -4.13
C VAL A 147 2.79 -1.70 -3.68
N GLN A 148 2.43 -2.57 -4.62
CA GLN A 148 1.95 -3.92 -4.30
C GLN A 148 3.01 -4.74 -3.57
N ARG A 149 4.27 -4.72 -4.05
CA ARG A 149 5.38 -5.47 -3.43
C ARG A 149 5.79 -4.90 -2.08
N LEU A 150 5.73 -3.58 -1.93
CA LEU A 150 5.94 -2.90 -0.65
C LEU A 150 4.88 -3.32 0.37
N SER A 151 3.61 -3.40 -0.02
CA SER A 151 2.53 -3.92 0.83
C SER A 151 2.84 -5.35 1.32
N PHE A 152 3.32 -6.25 0.43
CA PHE A 152 3.75 -7.59 0.84
C PHE A 152 4.95 -7.58 1.78
N ALA A 153 5.92 -6.69 1.58
CA ALA A 153 7.08 -6.55 2.46
C ALA A 153 6.67 -6.11 3.87
N ILE A 154 5.77 -5.12 3.97
CA ILE A 154 5.19 -4.69 5.25
C ILE A 154 4.43 -5.84 5.91
N PHE A 155 3.55 -6.51 5.16
CA PHE A 155 2.74 -7.63 5.64
C PHE A 155 3.61 -8.74 6.22
N THR A 156 4.69 -9.09 5.52
CA THR A 156 5.65 -10.09 5.98
C THR A 156 6.39 -9.60 7.24
N GLY A 157 6.82 -8.34 7.26
CA GLY A 157 7.55 -7.73 8.38
C GLY A 157 6.76 -7.70 9.69
N THR A 158 5.42 -7.72 9.64
CA THR A 158 4.61 -7.78 10.87
C THR A 158 4.71 -9.11 11.62
N HIS A 159 5.06 -10.21 10.94
CA HIS A 159 4.98 -11.60 11.40
C HIS A 159 3.58 -12.08 11.87
N THR A 160 2.60 -11.19 11.93
CA THR A 160 1.23 -11.45 12.38
C THR A 160 0.21 -11.16 11.30
N GLN A 161 0.66 -10.91 10.06
CA GLN A 161 -0.23 -10.56 8.96
C GLN A 161 -1.08 -9.34 9.29
N ASP A 162 -2.40 -9.42 9.11
CA ASP A 162 -3.33 -8.33 9.38
C ASP A 162 -3.98 -8.39 10.77
N ASP A 163 -3.57 -9.30 11.66
CA ASP A 163 -4.20 -9.53 12.97
C ASP A 163 -4.28 -8.24 13.82
N PHE A 164 -3.18 -7.46 13.82
CA PHE A 164 -3.04 -6.26 14.66
C PHE A 164 -2.89 -4.96 13.85
N LEU A 165 -2.48 -5.06 12.59
CA LEU A 165 -2.20 -3.91 11.73
C LEU A 165 -2.76 -4.17 10.32
N LYS A 166 -3.74 -3.39 9.90
CA LYS A 166 -4.25 -3.42 8.52
C LYS A 166 -3.39 -2.52 7.64
N ILE A 167 -3.10 -3.01 6.45
CA ILE A 167 -2.51 -2.22 5.35
C ILE A 167 -3.65 -1.83 4.42
N SER A 168 -3.78 -0.56 4.08
CA SER A 168 -4.78 -0.07 3.13
C SER A 168 -4.13 0.80 2.08
N GLY A 169 -4.41 0.54 0.80
CA GLY A 169 -4.00 1.40 -0.31
C GLY A 169 -5.08 2.43 -0.65
N ALA A 170 -4.68 3.59 -1.18
CA ALA A 170 -5.57 4.62 -1.71
C ALA A 170 -6.76 4.98 -0.78
N ALA A 171 -6.52 5.01 0.53
CA ALA A 171 -7.53 5.35 1.52
C ALA A 171 -7.46 6.85 1.81
N TYR A 172 -8.42 7.62 1.28
CA TYR A 172 -8.45 9.05 1.50
C TYR A 172 -8.59 9.38 2.98
N GLN A 173 -7.99 10.50 3.38
CA GLN A 173 -8.09 11.02 4.73
C GLN A 173 -9.14 12.14 4.76
N SER A 174 -10.27 11.88 5.43
CA SER A 174 -11.43 12.78 5.44
C SER A 174 -11.16 14.16 6.06
N ASN A 175 -10.29 14.25 7.07
CA ASN A 175 -9.96 15.50 7.77
C ASN A 175 -8.89 16.36 7.07
N ILE A 176 -8.31 15.93 5.95
CA ILE A 176 -7.35 16.73 5.17
C ILE A 176 -7.63 16.66 3.67
N ARG A 177 -8.73 17.29 3.26
CA ARG A 177 -9.05 17.52 1.84
C ARG A 177 -9.12 16.25 0.99
N ARG A 178 -9.44 15.11 1.62
CA ARG A 178 -9.47 13.78 1.00
C ARG A 178 -8.14 13.41 0.32
N LEU A 179 -7.02 13.87 0.87
CA LEU A 179 -5.69 13.47 0.40
C LEU A 179 -5.58 11.94 0.48
N GLU A 180 -4.97 11.32 -0.53
CA GLU A 180 -4.79 9.87 -0.63
C GLU A 180 -3.30 9.51 -0.61
N PRO A 181 -2.87 8.64 0.33
CA PRO A 181 -1.54 8.03 0.27
C PRO A 181 -1.59 6.79 -0.62
N ASP A 182 -0.43 6.37 -1.12
CA ASP A 182 -0.33 5.09 -1.84
C ASP A 182 -0.60 3.90 -0.93
N LEU A 183 -0.07 3.95 0.31
CA LEU A 183 -0.39 3.01 1.38
C LEU A 183 -0.51 3.73 2.72
N CYS A 184 -1.33 3.18 3.61
CA CYS A 184 -1.37 3.56 5.01
C CYS A 184 -1.51 2.33 5.91
N LEU A 185 -1.06 2.49 7.15
CA LEU A 185 -1.16 1.47 8.19
C LEU A 185 -2.19 1.90 9.23
N ILE A 186 -3.02 0.94 9.64
CA ILE A 186 -4.21 1.17 10.46
C ILE A 186 -4.20 0.13 11.59
N PRO A 187 -4.02 0.54 12.86
CA PRO A 187 -4.19 -0.37 13.99
C PRO A 187 -5.56 -1.05 13.94
N ARG A 188 -5.63 -2.33 14.29
CA ARG A 188 -6.89 -3.09 14.28
C ARG A 188 -7.66 -2.86 15.57
N GLN A 189 -8.99 -2.85 15.47
CA GLN A 189 -9.91 -2.72 16.61
C GLN A 189 -9.69 -3.76 17.72
N VAL A 190 -9.07 -4.91 17.42
CA VAL A 190 -8.69 -5.90 18.46
C VAL A 190 -7.78 -5.29 19.54
N LEU A 191 -7.00 -4.27 19.19
CA LEU A 191 -6.13 -3.55 20.12
C LEU A 191 -6.90 -2.64 21.10
N ALA A 192 -8.20 -2.43 20.89
CA ALA A 192 -9.04 -1.67 21.83
C ALA A 192 -9.22 -2.38 23.18
N GLN A 193 -9.08 -3.70 23.20
CA GLN A 193 -9.34 -4.53 24.37
C GLN A 193 -8.06 -4.73 25.20
N ALA A 194 -8.24 -5.17 26.44
CA ALA A 194 -7.12 -5.64 27.25
C ALA A 194 -6.40 -6.80 26.54
N PRO A 195 -5.06 -6.89 26.63
CA PRO A 195 -4.17 -6.07 27.45
C PRO A 195 -3.67 -4.77 26.77
N TYR A 196 -4.07 -4.49 25.53
CA TYR A 196 -3.48 -3.42 24.71
C TYR A 196 -4.09 -2.04 24.99
N ASN A 197 -5.42 -1.98 25.15
CA ASN A 197 -6.18 -0.79 25.54
C ASN A 197 -5.94 0.45 24.65
N VAL A 198 -5.65 0.26 23.36
CA VAL A 198 -5.50 1.35 22.39
C VAL A 198 -6.82 2.09 22.27
N GLN A 199 -6.79 3.41 22.42
CA GLN A 199 -7.97 4.25 22.33
C GLN A 199 -8.08 4.82 20.92
N LEU A 200 -9.27 4.74 20.33
CA LEU A 200 -9.59 5.53 19.14
C LEU A 200 -9.65 7.01 19.55
N PRO A 201 -8.94 7.92 18.85
CA PRO A 201 -9.01 9.35 19.12
C PRO A 201 -10.46 9.86 19.13
N PRO A 202 -10.84 10.81 20.02
CA PRO A 202 -12.22 11.24 20.18
C PRO A 202 -12.87 11.86 18.93
N ASP A 203 -12.05 12.41 18.04
CA ASP A 203 -12.44 13.02 16.77
C ASP A 203 -12.62 12.00 15.63
N LEU A 204 -12.20 10.75 15.86
CA LEU A 204 -12.38 9.64 14.93
C LEU A 204 -13.56 8.76 15.35
N ASN A 205 -14.47 8.52 14.40
CA ASN A 205 -15.65 7.66 14.59
C ASN A 205 -15.48 6.25 14.01
N ASP A 206 -14.36 5.97 13.33
CA ASP A 206 -14.07 4.69 12.70
C ASP A 206 -12.57 4.38 12.74
N TRP A 207 -12.24 3.13 13.07
CA TRP A 207 -10.90 2.59 13.02
C TRP A 207 -10.30 2.65 11.62
N ASN A 208 -11.10 2.57 10.54
CA ASN A 208 -10.56 2.72 9.19
C ASN A 208 -9.99 4.13 8.91
N ASN A 209 -10.26 5.14 9.75
CA ASN A 209 -9.65 6.45 9.64
C ASN A 209 -8.45 6.63 10.59
N PHE A 210 -8.15 5.63 11.43
CA PHE A 210 -7.07 5.67 12.42
C PHE A 210 -5.72 5.35 11.78
N HIS A 211 -5.31 6.18 10.83
CA HIS A 211 -4.08 6.00 10.08
C HIS A 211 -2.86 6.42 10.90
N THR A 212 -1.90 5.51 11.10
CA THR A 212 -0.69 5.78 11.91
C THR A 212 0.58 5.95 11.08
N VAL A 213 0.61 5.37 9.88
CA VAL A 213 1.74 5.50 8.95
C VAL A 213 1.22 5.84 7.57
N LYS A 214 1.90 6.76 6.88
CA LYS A 214 1.62 7.15 5.49
C LYS A 214 2.81 6.82 4.60
N TRP A 215 2.51 6.24 3.44
CA TRP A 215 3.50 5.95 2.41
C TRP A 215 3.12 6.71 1.14
N GLU A 216 4.11 7.40 0.59
CA GLU A 216 4.03 8.11 -0.68
C GLU A 216 5.13 7.59 -1.60
N VAL A 217 4.74 7.15 -2.79
CA VAL A 217 5.64 6.61 -3.80
C VAL A 217 5.48 7.45 -5.05
N ALA A 218 6.57 8.12 -5.45
CA ALA A 218 6.59 8.93 -6.66
C ALA A 218 7.39 8.24 -7.76
N TRP A 219 6.80 8.06 -8.93
CA TRP A 219 7.54 7.82 -10.17
C TRP A 219 8.00 9.15 -10.77
N ALA A 220 7.04 10.04 -11.05
CA ALA A 220 7.29 11.29 -11.76
C ALA A 220 7.44 12.50 -10.83
N GLN A 221 6.74 12.49 -9.68
CA GLN A 221 6.69 13.67 -8.80
C GLN A 221 8.07 14.09 -8.27
N THR A 222 8.24 15.40 -8.06
CA THR A 222 9.48 15.94 -7.49
C THR A 222 9.55 15.71 -5.97
N TRP A 223 10.76 15.80 -5.40
CA TRP A 223 10.93 15.81 -3.94
C TRP A 223 10.17 16.95 -3.26
N ALA A 224 10.04 18.11 -3.91
CA ALA A 224 9.25 19.21 -3.37
C ALA A 224 7.75 18.85 -3.24
N ASN A 225 7.22 18.05 -4.17
CA ASN A 225 5.84 17.56 -4.06
C ASN A 225 5.69 16.54 -2.93
N LEU A 226 6.61 15.58 -2.83
CA LEU A 226 6.62 14.61 -1.72
C LEU A 226 6.77 15.29 -0.35
N ASP A 227 7.68 16.27 -0.23
CA ASP A 227 7.88 17.04 1.00
C ASP A 227 6.63 17.85 1.35
N TRP A 228 5.94 18.42 0.36
CA TRP A 228 4.66 19.09 0.58
C TRP A 228 3.60 18.12 1.11
N LYS A 229 3.44 16.93 0.50
CA LYS A 229 2.50 15.89 0.97
C LYS A 229 2.86 15.44 2.38
N ALA A 230 4.13 15.21 2.67
CA ALA A 230 4.59 14.85 4.01
C ALA A 230 4.20 15.90 5.05
N ASN A 231 4.34 17.19 4.73
CA ASN A 231 3.87 18.26 5.63
C ASN A 231 2.35 18.24 5.83
N GLN A 232 1.56 17.86 4.81
CA GLN A 232 0.11 17.67 4.99
C GLN A 232 -0.20 16.50 5.93
N TRP A 233 0.50 15.38 5.78
CA TRP A 233 0.32 14.22 6.65
C TRP A 233 0.71 14.50 8.10
N ALA A 234 1.72 15.35 8.33
CA ALA A 234 2.13 15.76 9.67
C ALA A 234 1.06 16.59 10.41
N MET A 235 0.02 17.07 9.72
CA MET A 235 -1.14 17.73 10.34
C MET A 235 -2.14 16.73 10.93
N VAL A 236 -2.01 15.43 10.64
CA VAL A 236 -2.94 14.40 11.12
C VAL A 236 -2.42 13.84 12.44
N ASP A 237 -3.17 14.06 13.52
CA ASP A 237 -2.76 13.79 14.91
C ASP A 237 -2.45 12.31 15.22
N THR A 238 -2.83 11.39 14.35
CA THR A 238 -2.55 9.95 14.52
C THR A 238 -1.32 9.46 13.79
N VAL A 239 -0.81 10.24 12.82
CA VAL A 239 0.28 9.81 11.92
C VAL A 239 1.63 9.99 12.62
N VAL A 240 2.26 8.88 12.98
CA VAL A 240 3.58 8.86 13.64
C VAL A 240 4.73 8.76 12.66
N TYR A 241 4.52 8.14 11.50
CA TYR A 241 5.55 8.01 10.47
C TYR A 241 5.02 8.37 9.09
N ILE A 242 5.85 9.05 8.31
CA ILE A 242 5.61 9.34 6.90
C ILE A 242 6.84 8.90 6.11
N ILE A 243 6.64 8.01 5.16
CA ILE A 243 7.70 7.47 4.32
C ILE A 243 7.44 7.94 2.90
N CYS A 244 8.39 8.69 2.35
CA CYS A 244 8.35 9.17 0.97
C CYS A 244 9.43 8.44 0.18
N ILE A 245 9.05 7.84 -0.94
CA ILE A 245 9.91 7.07 -1.82
C ILE A 245 9.84 7.70 -3.20
N LYS A 246 10.99 7.96 -3.81
CA LYS A 246 11.08 8.35 -5.22
C LYS A 246 11.73 7.24 -6.03
N LEU A 247 10.96 6.68 -6.94
CA LEU A 247 11.36 5.64 -7.89
C LEU A 247 11.99 6.29 -9.13
N ASP A 248 13.22 6.77 -8.99
CA ASP A 248 14.06 7.06 -10.15
C ASP A 248 14.70 5.72 -10.60
N ARG A 249 14.59 5.39 -11.90
CA ARG A 249 15.14 4.14 -12.47
C ARG A 249 16.63 3.95 -12.16
N HIS A 250 17.39 5.04 -12.03
CA HIS A 250 18.83 4.98 -11.78
C HIS A 250 19.21 5.30 -10.33
N ASN A 251 18.46 6.17 -9.66
CA ASN A 251 18.80 6.65 -8.32
C ASN A 251 17.57 6.64 -7.39
N PRO A 252 16.96 5.47 -7.14
CA PRO A 252 15.83 5.38 -6.24
C PRO A 252 16.26 5.83 -4.83
N SER A 253 15.42 6.61 -4.18
CA SER A 253 15.75 7.24 -2.90
C SER A 253 14.53 7.42 -2.02
N TYR A 254 14.74 7.64 -0.73
CA TYR A 254 13.66 7.73 0.25
C TYR A 254 13.94 8.76 1.36
N LYS A 255 12.88 9.17 2.05
CA LYS A 255 12.90 9.91 3.32
C LYS A 255 11.96 9.22 4.31
N VAL A 256 12.36 9.17 5.57
CA VAL A 256 11.51 8.70 6.68
C VAL A 256 11.37 9.83 7.69
N HIS A 257 10.16 10.34 7.84
CA HIS A 257 9.84 11.34 8.84
C HIS A 257 9.18 10.67 10.04
N HIS A 258 9.72 10.91 11.22
CA HIS A 258 9.07 10.61 12.49
C HIS A 258 8.39 11.89 12.99
N VAL A 259 7.06 11.85 13.13
CA VAL A 259 6.27 13.01 13.53
C VAL A 259 6.29 13.12 15.05
N VAL A 260 7.18 13.97 15.57
CA VAL A 260 7.30 14.22 17.01
C VAL A 260 6.28 15.25 17.50
N GLN A 261 5.90 16.18 16.64
CA GLN A 261 4.90 17.21 16.93
C GLN A 261 4.06 17.47 15.69
N HIS A 262 2.74 17.30 15.82
CA HIS A 262 1.78 17.57 14.75
C HIS A 262 1.58 19.07 14.55
N GLY A 263 1.23 19.47 13.33
CA GLY A 263 1.00 20.88 12.99
C GLY A 263 2.26 21.72 12.80
N VAL A 264 3.45 21.13 12.97
CA VAL A 264 4.74 21.80 12.79
C VAL A 264 5.38 21.33 11.48
N PRO A 265 5.96 22.23 10.67
CA PRO A 265 6.67 21.83 9.46
C PRO A 265 7.76 20.80 9.75
N LEU A 266 7.81 19.76 8.93
CA LEU A 266 8.81 18.71 9.02
C LEU A 266 10.20 19.29 8.71
N PRO A 267 11.26 18.79 9.37
CA PRO A 267 12.62 19.19 9.05
C PRO A 267 12.96 18.81 7.61
N GLN A 268 13.73 19.69 6.95
CA GLN A 268 14.27 19.39 5.63
C GLN A 268 15.24 18.20 5.74
N MET A 269 15.05 17.19 4.89
CA MET A 269 15.88 15.99 4.85
C MET A 269 16.49 15.83 3.46
N ILE A 270 17.75 15.38 3.44
CA ILE A 270 18.40 14.91 2.21
C ILE A 270 17.90 13.49 1.96
N PRO A 271 17.38 13.17 0.75
CA PRO A 271 16.99 11.80 0.41
C PRO A 271 18.16 10.82 0.57
N LEU A 272 17.87 9.66 1.14
CA LEU A 272 18.81 8.55 1.25
C LEU A 272 18.64 7.59 0.08
N PRO A 273 19.71 6.99 -0.46
CA PRO A 273 19.61 6.05 -1.56
C PRO A 273 18.93 4.74 -1.12
N ILE A 274 18.14 4.14 -2.01
CA ILE A 274 17.69 2.75 -1.92
C ILE A 274 18.70 1.91 -2.71
N ALA A 275 19.55 1.17 -2.01
CA ALA A 275 20.70 0.48 -2.59
C ALA A 275 20.67 -1.05 -2.34
N PRO A 276 21.29 -1.85 -3.23
CA PRO A 276 21.48 -3.27 -3.00
C PRO A 276 22.47 -3.56 -1.85
N PRO A 277 22.41 -4.77 -1.25
CA PRO A 277 21.44 -5.83 -1.53
C PRO A 277 20.10 -5.65 -0.81
N ASN A 278 20.03 -4.77 0.19
CA ASN A 278 18.85 -4.45 0.96
C ASN A 278 18.92 -2.99 1.45
N THR A 279 17.77 -2.36 1.65
CA THR A 279 17.65 -1.06 2.30
C THR A 279 16.52 -1.16 3.32
N ILE A 280 16.88 -1.43 4.57
CA ILE A 280 15.93 -1.64 5.65
C ILE A 280 15.63 -0.32 6.34
N ILE A 281 14.35 0.04 6.44
CA ILE A 281 13.88 1.03 7.41
C ILE A 281 13.29 0.34 8.63
N GLN A 282 13.39 0.99 9.79
CA GLN A 282 12.90 0.46 11.05
C GLN A 282 11.88 1.43 11.65
N LEU A 283 10.68 0.93 11.91
CA LEU A 283 9.62 1.69 12.56
C LEU A 283 9.35 1.11 13.95
N ASP A 284 9.24 1.96 14.97
CA ASP A 284 8.89 1.50 16.30
C ASP A 284 7.46 0.94 16.29
N SER A 285 7.34 -0.37 16.52
CA SER A 285 6.06 -1.06 16.42
C SER A 285 5.04 -0.59 17.46
N ARG A 286 5.49 -0.08 18.59
CA ARG A 286 4.58 0.49 19.58
C ARG A 286 3.95 1.78 19.10
N LEU A 287 4.71 2.62 18.40
CA LEU A 287 4.19 3.85 17.79
C LEU A 287 3.25 3.52 16.64
N VAL A 288 3.65 2.60 15.75
CA VAL A 288 2.82 2.15 14.62
C VAL A 288 1.46 1.60 15.09
N LEU A 289 1.44 0.85 16.19
CA LEU A 289 0.23 0.28 16.80
C LEU A 289 -0.49 1.22 17.79
N GLN A 290 0.07 2.42 18.05
CA GLN A 290 -0.45 3.38 19.05
C GLN A 290 -0.62 2.78 20.46
N LEU A 291 0.31 1.91 20.86
CA LEU A 291 0.25 1.22 22.15
C LEU A 291 0.62 2.16 23.31
N PRO A 292 -0.23 2.29 24.35
CA PRO A 292 0.14 2.97 25.60
C PRO A 292 1.42 2.37 26.19
N ALA A 293 2.31 3.18 26.79
CA ALA A 293 3.66 2.74 27.23
C ALA A 293 3.68 1.47 28.10
N THR A 294 2.63 1.25 28.89
CA THR A 294 2.51 0.09 29.81
C THR A 294 1.96 -1.18 29.13
N SER A 295 1.39 -1.07 27.93
CA SER A 295 0.79 -2.20 27.23
C SER A 295 1.86 -3.11 26.62
N PRO A 296 1.67 -4.44 26.65
CA PRO A 296 2.57 -5.35 25.97
C PRO A 296 2.44 -5.21 24.45
N LEU A 297 3.50 -5.57 23.71
CA LEU A 297 3.38 -5.82 22.27
C LEU A 297 2.52 -7.07 22.04
N PRO A 298 1.75 -7.12 20.93
CA PRO A 298 1.04 -8.33 20.55
C PRO A 298 1.98 -9.52 20.35
N PRO A 299 1.55 -10.75 20.69
CA PRO A 299 2.35 -11.94 20.45
C PRO A 299 2.85 -12.01 19.01
N ASN A 300 4.14 -12.32 18.84
CA ASN A 300 4.85 -12.43 17.56
C ASN A 300 4.98 -11.14 16.75
N PHE A 301 4.31 -10.03 17.10
CA PHE A 301 4.57 -8.74 16.47
C PHE A 301 5.95 -8.23 16.91
N PRO A 302 6.85 -7.88 15.98
CA PRO A 302 8.21 -7.53 16.35
C PRO A 302 8.24 -6.19 17.11
N PRO A 303 9.28 -5.92 17.92
CA PRO A 303 9.44 -4.60 18.55
C PRO A 303 9.80 -3.50 17.56
N GLN A 304 10.46 -3.86 16.46
CA GLN A 304 10.80 -2.99 15.35
C GLN A 304 10.23 -3.61 14.08
N LEU A 305 9.49 -2.82 13.31
CA LEU A 305 8.97 -3.23 12.02
C LEU A 305 10.03 -2.91 10.97
N ASP A 306 10.82 -3.94 10.64
CA ASP A 306 11.86 -3.87 9.62
C ASP A 306 11.26 -4.08 8.23
N ILE A 307 11.46 -3.12 7.32
CA ILE A 307 10.89 -3.14 5.97
C ILE A 307 11.99 -2.88 4.94
N ASP A 308 12.19 -3.82 4.03
CA ASP A 308 13.13 -3.67 2.92
C ASP A 308 12.50 -2.88 1.76
N LEU A 309 13.06 -1.71 1.47
CA LEU A 309 12.64 -0.86 0.35
C LEU A 309 13.28 -1.28 -0.98
N TYR A 310 14.38 -2.04 -0.95
CA TYR A 310 15.09 -2.48 -2.15
C TYR A 310 14.43 -3.70 -2.78
N ALA A 311 14.02 -4.69 -1.99
CA ALA A 311 13.39 -5.91 -2.52
C ALA A 311 12.21 -5.63 -3.47
N PRO A 312 11.26 -4.71 -3.17
CA PRO A 312 10.21 -4.33 -4.11
C PRO A 312 10.71 -3.74 -5.45
N LEU A 313 11.83 -2.99 -5.46
CA LEU A 313 12.43 -2.42 -6.68
C LEU A 313 12.85 -3.50 -7.67
N THR A 314 13.40 -4.61 -7.16
CA THR A 314 13.94 -5.69 -7.99
C THR A 314 12.89 -6.36 -8.89
N VAL A 315 11.61 -6.18 -8.56
CA VAL A 315 10.48 -6.67 -9.36
C VAL A 315 9.87 -5.53 -10.18
N ALA A 316 9.75 -4.33 -9.61
CA ALA A 316 9.10 -3.20 -10.25
C ALA A 316 9.87 -2.63 -11.46
N LEU A 317 11.21 -2.78 -11.48
CA LEU A 317 12.08 -2.22 -12.52
C LEU A 317 12.55 -3.25 -13.57
N GLN A 318 11.94 -4.45 -13.62
CA GLN A 318 12.17 -5.46 -14.66
C GLN A 318 11.40 -5.14 -15.93
#